data_AF-A0A016W987-F1
#
_entry.id   AF-A0A016W987-F1
#
_cell.length_a   1.000
_cell.length_b   1.000
_cell.length_c   1.000
_cell.angle_alpha   90.00
_cell.angle_beta   90.00
_cell.angle_gamma   90.00
#
_symmetry.space_group_name_H-M   'P 1'
#
loop_
_entity.id
_entity.type
_entity.pdbx_description
1 polymer ?
#
loop_
_entity_poly.entity_id
_entity_poly.type
_entity_poly.pdbx_seq_one_letter_code
_entity_poly.pdbx_strand_id
1 'polypeptide(L)'
;MLAADTAWLSKMHLMDYSLLLGIHDCERAAEEAAKRPVEHVSEESADELCPTPPDSPLPSTGAFPPLSGGPDLDDEYYAIASHPDAPKKLIYFIGLVDILTYYGVKKRTATAAKTVKYGSDAENISTVKPDQYARRLVDFITKAVTPGA
;
A
#
# COMPACT_ATOMS: atom_id res chain seq x y z
N MET A 1 8.38 -0.98 -13.39
CA MET A 1 8.61 -0.88 -11.93
C MET A 1 8.09 -2.14 -11.24
N LEU A 2 6.77 -2.31 -11.04
CA LEU A 2 6.19 -3.46 -10.31
C LEU A 2 6.70 -4.85 -10.74
N ALA A 3 6.82 -5.13 -12.04
CA ALA A 3 7.32 -6.42 -12.52
C ALA A 3 8.80 -6.70 -12.14
N ALA A 4 9.63 -5.65 -12.04
CA ALA A 4 11.01 -5.79 -11.60
C ALA A 4 11.08 -6.03 -10.10
N ASP A 5 10.25 -5.32 -9.32
CA ASP A 5 10.19 -5.45 -7.86
C ASP A 5 9.70 -6.85 -7.46
N THR A 6 8.63 -7.35 -8.08
CA THR A 6 8.12 -8.70 -7.81
C THR A 6 9.06 -9.80 -8.30
N ALA A 7 9.81 -9.57 -9.39
CA ALA A 7 10.87 -10.47 -9.81
C ALA A 7 12.02 -10.54 -8.78
N TRP A 8 12.39 -9.41 -8.19
CA TRP A 8 13.38 -9.38 -7.10
C TRP A 8 12.87 -10.09 -5.84
N LEU A 9 11.63 -9.82 -5.42
CA LEU A 9 11.01 -10.50 -4.27
C LEU A 9 10.95 -12.02 -4.47
N SER A 10 10.57 -12.47 -5.67
CA SER A 10 10.57 -13.89 -6.01
C SER A 10 11.97 -14.52 -5.90
N LYS A 11 12.99 -13.83 -6.43
CA LYS A 11 14.40 -14.28 -6.36
C LYS A 11 14.89 -14.40 -4.91
N MET A 12 14.39 -13.56 -4.01
CA MET A 12 14.68 -13.62 -2.57
C MET A 12 13.82 -14.63 -1.81
N HIS A 13 12.99 -15.41 -2.51
CA HIS A 13 12.03 -16.34 -1.93
C HIS A 13 11.04 -15.67 -0.98
N LEU A 14 10.63 -14.43 -1.26
CA LEU A 14 9.62 -13.71 -0.50
C LEU A 14 8.24 -13.88 -1.15
N MET A 15 7.20 -14.01 -0.35
CA MET A 15 5.82 -14.18 -0.80
C MET A 15 4.83 -13.47 0.13
N ASP A 16 3.52 -13.59 -0.14
CA ASP A 16 2.43 -13.02 0.67
C ASP A 16 2.47 -11.50 0.86
N TYR A 17 3.17 -10.79 -0.03
CA TYR A 17 3.17 -9.33 -0.10
C TYR A 17 1.97 -8.78 -0.86
N SER A 18 1.48 -7.62 -0.45
CA SER A 18 0.34 -6.96 -1.09
C SER A 18 0.75 -5.66 -1.76
N LEU A 19 -0.01 -5.24 -2.78
CA LEU A 19 0.08 -3.89 -3.32
C LEU A 19 -0.93 -3.00 -2.58
N LEU A 20 -0.45 -2.09 -1.76
CA LEU A 20 -1.25 -1.07 -1.11
C LEU A 20 -1.58 0.03 -2.13
N LEU A 21 -2.87 0.39 -2.21
CA LEU A 21 -3.37 1.49 -3.04
C LEU A 21 -4.18 2.45 -2.17
N GLY A 22 -3.63 3.64 -1.94
CA GLY A 22 -4.35 4.79 -1.41
C GLY A 22 -4.92 5.62 -2.57
N ILE A 23 -6.15 6.11 -2.43
CA ILE A 23 -6.80 6.98 -3.42
C ILE A 23 -7.25 8.25 -2.70
N HIS A 24 -6.70 9.38 -3.12
CA HIS A 24 -7.06 10.69 -2.62
C HIS A 24 -7.87 11.44 -3.69
N ASP A 25 -9.10 11.83 -3.33
CA ASP A 25 -9.99 12.65 -4.17
C ASP A 25 -9.79 14.13 -3.82
N CYS A 26 -9.16 14.89 -4.72
CA CYS A 26 -8.76 16.27 -4.47
C CYS A 26 -9.97 17.20 -4.29
N GLU A 27 -11.05 16.96 -5.04
CA GLU A 27 -12.25 17.79 -4.97
C GLU A 27 -12.95 17.57 -3.62
N ARG A 28 -13.12 16.30 -3.22
CA ARG A 28 -13.69 15.98 -1.91
C ARG A 28 -12.85 16.54 -0.76
N ALA A 29 -11.52 16.43 -0.86
CA ALA A 29 -10.61 16.97 0.14
C ALA A 29 -10.73 18.50 0.28
N ALA A 30 -10.87 19.22 -0.84
CA ALA A 30 -11.07 20.67 -0.84
C ALA A 30 -12.41 21.07 -0.20
N GLU A 31 -13.49 20.35 -0.51
CA GLU A 31 -14.80 20.58 0.11
C GLU A 31 -14.80 20.34 1.61
N GLU A 32 -14.16 19.25 2.06
CA GLU A 32 -14.03 18.93 3.48
C GLU A 32 -13.22 20.00 4.21
N ALA A 33 -12.13 20.49 3.61
CA ALA A 33 -11.32 21.57 4.17
C ALA A 33 -12.13 22.87 4.31
N ALA A 34 -12.96 23.21 3.32
CA ALA A 34 -13.81 24.40 3.36
C ALA A 34 -14.94 24.32 4.43
N LYS A 35 -15.34 23.11 4.81
CA LYS A 35 -16.38 22.86 5.83
C LYS A 35 -15.83 22.75 7.25
N ARG A 36 -14.51 22.70 7.44
CA ARG A 36 -13.91 22.66 8.78
C ARG A 36 -14.22 23.98 9.49
N PRO A 37 -14.76 23.95 10.72
CA PRO A 37 -14.83 25.14 11.54
C PRO A 37 -13.42 25.71 11.66
N VAL A 38 -13.26 27.01 11.40
CA VAL A 38 -12.05 27.72 11.77
C VAL A 38 -12.01 27.63 13.29
N GLU A 39 -11.19 26.76 13.86
CA GLU A 39 -10.84 26.88 15.26
C GLU A 39 -10.13 28.23 15.39
N HIS A 40 -10.87 29.21 15.90
CA HIS A 40 -10.28 30.41 16.45
C HIS A 40 -9.33 29.93 17.53
N VAL A 41 -8.03 29.96 17.23
CA VAL A 41 -7.00 30.01 18.26
C VAL A 41 -7.17 31.36 18.93
N SER A 42 -8.12 31.46 19.87
CA SER A 42 -8.15 32.54 20.83
C SER A 42 -7.01 32.27 21.80
N GLU A 43 -5.90 32.97 21.58
CA GLU A 43 -4.99 33.30 22.67
C GLU A 43 -5.81 34.03 23.75
N GLU A 44 -5.58 33.69 25.02
CA GLU A 44 -6.35 34.09 26.22
C GLU A 44 -7.70 33.33 26.37
N SER A 45 -8.02 32.69 27.49
CA SER A 45 -7.75 33.02 28.89
C SER A 45 -7.89 31.78 29.78
N ALA A 46 -7.23 31.81 30.94
CA ALA A 46 -7.23 30.77 31.97
C ALA A 46 -8.64 30.42 32.52
N ASP A 47 -8.73 29.19 33.04
CA ASP A 47 -9.72 28.66 33.98
C ASP A 47 -10.92 27.89 33.38
N GLU A 48 -10.78 26.56 33.23
CA GLU A 48 -11.73 25.57 33.80
C GLU A 48 -11.27 24.13 33.52
N LEU A 49 -11.22 23.34 34.59
CA LEU A 49 -10.75 21.95 34.67
C LEU A 49 -11.70 20.98 33.96
N CYS A 50 -11.57 20.79 32.66
CA CYS A 50 -12.12 19.62 31.96
C CYS A 50 -10.99 18.75 31.40
N PRO A 51 -10.84 17.48 31.82
CA PRO A 51 -9.87 16.58 31.20
C PRO A 51 -10.46 16.07 29.89
N THR A 52 -10.42 16.90 28.84
CA THR A 52 -10.46 16.36 27.49
C THR A 52 -9.18 15.57 27.28
N PRO A 53 -9.24 14.37 26.65
CA PRO A 53 -8.02 13.68 26.23
C PRO A 53 -7.16 14.65 25.41
N PRO A 54 -5.82 14.65 25.58
CA PRO A 54 -4.95 15.46 24.75
C PRO A 54 -5.23 15.13 23.28
N ASP A 55 -5.33 16.17 22.44
CA ASP A 55 -5.50 16.00 21.01
C ASP A 55 -4.43 15.07 20.45
N SER A 56 -4.83 14.27 19.47
CA SER A 56 -3.89 13.42 18.74
C SER A 56 -2.73 14.28 18.25
N PRO A 57 -1.47 13.84 18.43
CA PRO A 57 -0.31 14.65 18.09
C PRO A 57 -0.46 15.14 16.65
N LEU A 58 -0.39 16.47 16.48
CA LEU A 58 -0.36 17.09 15.17
C LEU A 58 0.66 16.33 14.31
N PRO A 59 0.31 15.91 13.08
CA PRO A 59 1.25 15.23 12.21
C PRO A 59 2.50 16.09 12.14
N SER A 60 3.63 15.52 12.58
CA SER A 60 4.92 16.20 12.57
C SER A 60 5.08 16.86 11.21
N THR A 61 5.31 18.17 11.23
CA THR A 61 5.23 19.11 10.11
C THR A 61 6.21 18.84 8.95
N GLY A 62 6.79 17.65 8.88
CA GLY A 62 7.53 17.12 7.73
C GLY A 62 6.88 15.93 7.02
N ALA A 63 5.78 15.34 7.52
CA ALA A 63 5.15 14.19 6.88
C ALA A 63 4.07 14.57 5.85
N PHE A 64 3.33 15.66 6.09
CA PHE A 64 2.29 16.16 5.18
C PHE A 64 2.13 17.68 5.37
N PRO A 65 2.84 18.54 4.61
CA PRO A 65 2.63 19.98 4.69
C PRO A 65 1.18 20.33 4.30
N PRO A 66 0.60 21.42 4.85
CA PRO A 66 -0.74 21.85 4.50
C PRO A 66 -0.83 22.10 2.98
N LEU A 67 -1.81 21.45 2.35
CA LEU A 67 -2.12 21.50 0.91
C LEU A 67 -2.54 22.91 0.45
N SER A 68 -1.63 23.88 0.50
CA SER A 68 -1.83 25.20 -0.12
C SER A 68 -1.37 25.22 -1.59
N GLY A 69 -0.68 24.16 -2.05
CA GLY A 69 -0.14 24.06 -3.41
C GLY A 69 -0.26 22.68 -4.09
N GLY A 70 -0.94 21.71 -3.47
CA GLY A 70 -0.88 20.30 -3.87
C GLY A 70 0.38 19.60 -3.33
N PRO A 71 0.43 18.26 -3.34
CA PRO A 71 1.64 17.53 -2.96
C PRO A 71 2.77 17.83 -3.96
N ASP A 72 3.99 17.97 -3.45
CA ASP A 72 5.18 17.98 -4.29
C ASP A 72 5.45 16.54 -4.75
N LEU A 73 4.89 16.18 -5.90
CA LEU A 73 4.92 14.83 -6.44
C LEU A 73 6.34 14.39 -6.87
N ASP A 74 7.29 15.33 -6.98
CA ASP A 74 8.68 15.01 -7.29
C ASP A 74 9.42 14.39 -6.09
N ASP A 75 8.99 14.68 -4.85
CA ASP A 75 9.55 14.11 -3.62
C ASP A 75 8.77 12.85 -3.14
N GLU A 76 7.54 12.64 -3.60
CA GLU A 76 6.72 11.48 -3.26
C GLU A 76 6.81 10.36 -4.30
N TYR A 77 7.89 9.56 -4.25
CA TYR A 77 8.17 8.45 -5.19
C TYR A 77 7.01 7.43 -5.38
N TYR A 78 6.07 7.37 -4.45
CA TYR A 78 4.93 6.45 -4.44
C TYR A 78 3.60 7.12 -4.83
N ALA A 79 3.59 8.44 -5.06
CA ALA A 79 2.41 9.20 -5.47
C ALA A 79 2.36 9.37 -6.99
N ILE A 80 1.18 9.16 -7.58
CA ILE A 80 0.95 9.29 -9.01
C ILE A 80 -0.33 10.10 -9.20
N ALA A 81 -0.24 11.24 -9.89
CA ALA A 81 -1.42 12.01 -10.26
C ALA A 81 -2.24 11.29 -11.33
N SER A 82 -3.57 11.43 -11.26
CA SER A 82 -4.47 11.07 -12.35
C SER A 82 -4.09 11.80 -13.64
N HIS A 83 -4.40 11.18 -14.79
CA HIS A 83 -4.22 11.81 -16.09
C HIS A 83 -4.85 13.22 -16.12
N PRO A 84 -4.24 14.23 -16.78
CA PRO A 84 -4.79 15.59 -16.85
C PRO A 84 -6.24 15.65 -17.33
N ASP A 85 -6.61 14.77 -18.27
CA ASP A 85 -7.95 14.68 -18.84
C ASP A 85 -8.90 13.74 -18.06
N ALA A 86 -8.47 13.21 -16.91
CA ALA A 86 -9.34 12.39 -16.08
C ALA A 86 -10.54 13.22 -15.58
N PRO A 87 -11.75 12.63 -15.52
CA PRO A 87 -12.96 13.32 -15.09
C PRO A 87 -12.93 13.74 -13.62
N LYS A 88 -12.03 13.14 -12.82
CA LYS A 88 -11.78 13.48 -11.43
C LYS A 88 -10.28 13.68 -11.24
N LYS A 89 -9.92 14.70 -10.47
CA LYS A 89 -8.55 14.90 -10.00
C LYS A 89 -8.26 14.00 -8.80
N LEU A 90 -7.50 12.94 -9.05
CA LEU A 90 -7.13 11.95 -8.04
C LEU A 90 -5.61 11.90 -7.88
N ILE A 91 -5.16 11.55 -6.68
CA ILE A 91 -3.77 11.17 -6.41
C ILE A 91 -3.78 9.72 -5.91
N TYR A 92 -2.99 8.87 -6.55
CA TYR A 92 -2.84 7.46 -6.21
C TYR A 92 -1.53 7.26 -5.44
N PHE A 93 -1.60 6.66 -4.26
CA PHE A 93 -0.44 6.28 -3.47
C PHE A 93 -0.25 4.77 -3.55
N ILE A 94 0.85 4.30 -4.13
CA ILE A 94 1.06 2.88 -4.43
C ILE A 94 2.36 2.38 -3.81
N GLY A 95 2.30 1.24 -3.10
CA GLY A 95 3.49 0.62 -2.53
C GLY A 95 3.33 -0.86 -2.27
N LEU A 96 4.42 -1.62 -2.32
CA LEU A 96 4.45 -3.01 -1.86
C LEU A 96 4.62 -3.04 -0.34
N VAL A 97 3.79 -3.84 0.34
CA VAL A 97 3.80 -4.03 1.80
C VAL A 97 3.95 -5.50 2.17
N ASP A 98 4.25 -5.78 3.44
CA ASP A 98 4.39 -7.13 4.00
C ASP A 98 5.43 -8.01 3.30
N ILE A 99 6.54 -7.41 2.86
CA ILE A 99 7.56 -8.06 2.02
C ILE A 99 8.50 -9.03 2.77
N LEU A 100 8.32 -9.26 4.07
CA LEU A 100 9.26 -10.04 4.89
C LEU A 100 8.86 -11.50 5.10
N THR A 101 7.76 -11.97 4.48
CA THR A 101 7.33 -13.36 4.59
C THR A 101 8.18 -14.26 3.70
N TYR A 102 9.11 -14.98 4.31
CA TYR A 102 10.02 -15.89 3.62
C TYR A 102 9.38 -17.25 3.33
N TYR A 103 9.46 -17.69 2.08
CA TYR A 103 9.11 -19.03 1.65
C TYR A 103 10.19 -20.02 2.08
N GLY A 104 10.04 -20.55 3.29
CA GLY A 104 10.94 -21.53 3.88
C GLY A 104 11.05 -22.81 3.06
N VAL A 105 12.25 -23.10 2.55
CA VAL A 105 12.64 -24.40 1.95
C VAL A 105 12.71 -25.54 2.98
N LYS A 106 11.74 -25.68 3.87
CA LYS A 106 11.53 -26.91 4.67
C LYS A 106 10.90 -28.05 3.86
N LYS A 107 10.81 -27.94 2.54
CA LYS A 107 10.22 -28.97 1.65
C LYS A 107 11.16 -29.52 0.57
N ARG A 108 12.46 -29.15 0.54
CA ARG A 108 13.40 -29.74 -0.43
C ARG A 108 13.86 -31.15 -0.05
N THR A 109 13.94 -31.49 1.23
CA THR A 109 14.34 -32.83 1.68
C THR A 109 13.21 -33.87 1.68
N ALA A 110 11.94 -33.43 1.55
CA ALA A 110 10.79 -34.32 1.46
C ALA A 110 10.39 -34.70 0.01
N THR A 111 10.94 -34.00 -0.99
CA THR A 111 10.55 -34.20 -2.40
C THR A 111 11.21 -35.44 -3.02
N ALA A 112 12.44 -35.77 -2.63
CA ALA A 112 13.11 -36.97 -3.16
C ALA A 112 12.63 -38.28 -2.51
N ALA A 113 12.17 -38.23 -1.26
CA ALA A 113 11.76 -39.43 -0.51
C ALA A 113 10.25 -39.77 -0.63
N LYS A 114 9.39 -38.80 -0.99
CA LYS A 114 7.94 -39.03 -1.09
C LYS A 114 7.49 -39.65 -2.42
N THR A 115 8.25 -39.48 -3.50
CA THR A 115 7.98 -40.12 -4.81
C THR A 115 7.99 -41.66 -4.73
N VAL A 116 8.66 -42.21 -3.71
CA VAL A 116 8.94 -43.66 -3.64
C VAL A 116 7.95 -44.44 -2.75
N LYS A 117 7.21 -43.79 -1.82
CA LYS A 117 6.53 -44.55 -0.74
C LYS A 117 5.02 -44.30 -0.55
N TYR A 118 4.50 -43.13 -0.91
CA TYR A 118 3.07 -42.83 -0.77
C TYR A 118 2.65 -41.88 -1.90
N GLY A 119 1.80 -42.36 -2.81
CA GLY A 119 1.25 -41.56 -3.90
C GLY A 119 0.73 -40.21 -3.41
N SER A 120 1.20 -39.15 -4.07
CA SER A 120 0.59 -37.83 -4.27
C SER A 120 -0.45 -37.30 -3.27
N ASP A 121 -0.23 -37.37 -1.96
CA ASP A 121 -1.23 -36.78 -1.02
C ASP A 121 -0.64 -36.08 0.22
N ALA A 122 0.54 -35.49 0.06
CA ALA A 122 1.07 -34.47 0.98
C ALA A 122 1.31 -33.12 0.27
N GLU A 123 0.53 -32.87 -0.79
CA GLU A 123 0.50 -31.63 -1.55
C GLU A 123 -0.22 -30.48 -0.80
N ASN A 124 -0.86 -30.76 0.34
CA ASN A 124 -1.56 -29.74 1.12
C ASN A 124 -0.66 -28.95 2.08
N ILE A 125 0.24 -28.15 1.51
CA ILE A 125 0.36 -26.76 1.96
C ILE A 125 0.18 -25.92 0.69
N SER A 126 -0.97 -25.25 0.65
CA SER A 126 -1.54 -24.37 -0.39
C SER A 126 -0.65 -23.19 -0.83
N THR A 127 0.67 -23.24 -0.59
CA THR A 127 1.58 -22.14 -0.90
C THR A 127 2.12 -22.28 -2.32
N VAL A 128 1.56 -21.44 -3.18
CA VAL A 128 2.04 -21.16 -4.53
C VAL A 128 3.52 -20.73 -4.47
N LYS A 129 4.35 -21.24 -5.39
CA LYS A 129 5.79 -20.88 -5.43
C LYS A 129 5.96 -19.36 -5.58
N PRO A 130 7.03 -18.75 -5.03
CA PRO A 130 7.28 -17.31 -5.16
C PRO A 130 7.16 -16.78 -6.60
N ASP A 131 7.68 -17.51 -7.60
CA ASP A 131 7.60 -17.10 -9.02
C ASP A 131 6.15 -17.07 -9.54
N GLN A 132 5.33 -18.02 -9.11
CA GLN A 132 3.93 -18.07 -9.48
C GLN A 132 3.12 -17.00 -8.73
N TYR A 133 3.47 -16.71 -7.48
CA TYR A 133 2.85 -15.63 -6.70
C TYR A 133 3.11 -14.27 -7.35
N ALA A 134 4.38 -13.98 -7.69
CA ALA A 134 4.78 -12.75 -8.36
C ALA A 134 4.04 -12.53 -9.68
N ARG A 135 3.95 -13.57 -10.53
CA ARG A 135 3.20 -13.51 -11.81
C ARG A 135 1.73 -13.21 -11.58
N ARG A 136 1.09 -13.93 -10.66
CA ARG A 136 -0.34 -13.73 -10.36
C ARG A 136 -0.64 -12.29 -9.92
N LEU A 137 0.22 -11.70 -9.08
CA LEU A 137 0.03 -10.31 -8.66
C LEU A 137 0.16 -9.34 -9.85
N VAL A 138 1.21 -9.48 -10.67
CA VAL A 138 1.44 -8.62 -11.84
C VAL A 138 0.29 -8.75 -12.84
N ASP A 139 -0.15 -9.97 -13.14
CA ASP A 139 -1.25 -10.23 -14.07
C ASP A 139 -2.56 -9.60 -13.57
N PHE A 140 -2.85 -9.76 -12.27
CA PHE A 140 -4.03 -9.18 -11.64
C PHE A 140 -4.05 -7.66 -11.76
N ILE A 141 -2.95 -6.99 -11.40
CA ILE A 141 -2.84 -5.53 -11.46
C ILE A 141 -2.90 -5.05 -12.92
N THR A 142 -2.18 -5.69 -13.83
CA THR A 142 -2.15 -5.32 -15.26
C THR A 142 -3.54 -5.37 -15.87
N LYS A 143 -4.31 -6.42 -15.57
CA LYS A 143 -5.69 -6.58 -16.02
C LYS A 143 -6.63 -5.52 -15.42
N ALA A 144 -6.41 -5.14 -14.16
CA ALA A 144 -7.25 -4.14 -13.50
C ALA A 144 -7.02 -2.72 -14.06
N VAL A 145 -5.80 -2.38 -14.49
CA VAL A 145 -5.45 -1.02 -14.94
C VAL A 145 -5.46 -0.83 -16.46
N THR A 146 -5.51 -1.91 -17.25
CA THR A 146 -5.57 -1.84 -18.72
C THR A 146 -6.96 -2.22 -19.20
N PRO A 147 -7.80 -1.28 -19.67
CA PRO A 147 -9.12 -1.62 -20.19
C PRO A 147 -8.96 -2.46 -21.47
N GLY A 148 -9.45 -3.71 -21.46
CA GLY A 148 -9.52 -4.57 -22.66
C GLY A 148 -8.51 -5.72 -22.78
N ALA A 149 -7.82 -6.09 -21.69
CA ALA A 149 -6.97 -7.30 -21.62
C ALA A 149 -7.73 -8.57 -21.18
#